data_AF-A0A9X3XFF4-F1
#
_entry.id   AF-A0A9X3XFF4-F1
#
_cell.length_a   1.000
_cell.length_b   1.000
_cell.length_c   1.000
_cell.angle_alpha   90.00
_cell.angle_beta   90.00
_cell.angle_gamma   90.00
#
_symmetry.space_group_name_H-M   'P 1'
#
loop_
_entity.id
_entity.type
_entity.pdbx_description
1 polymer ?
#
loop_
_entity_poly.entity_id
_entity_poly.type
_entity_poly.pdbx_seq_one_letter_code
_entity_poly.pdbx_strand_id
1 'polypeptide(L)'
;MHKIDLLVPVAALLLSACGKSSDPAPAPAGSAAPAATSAAAPAPTASAAAAAPVETSAYSIVLEAPDGVEITPLQGGAVLSVSNLYLPLGEGPLVQDPAFMKGLKKGEVSYVVGGEWPKSAWIMALSAENKPKAYKWFDSLGGRWEPQTILREDEDVLDVAVIGESVVAAIKMPSNDIRFALVGGKGGVIPAPFPSQKAAAKAESGEEGAGDTPPEDDKSCKVKMAPEPTYTLAGTPTGEAFAAGFECQDAGGKGAPMAERWEPKKARGTVDPLPAPSGELTIADVVAVSATDAWVYGNAGDAPYLAHWDGKAWALEKAPSAKKIHRIVAIDGGTLLASFGDGLYTKKAGGAWELVAMPKKLENFEPLYVYARTTSDVWVAGRAGGKGYLLRSAKVDKPMTMPSDKEAEDTLKSNFRYLATPLCVKPYAHLFSIGPSAAPIPKEFPAVKKSFEGKKFDGAKLVVEDDGRSLFVGAKAANIEQAEAIVKAFAEANPKMTPRVFCHEPQVKKDVDWP
;
A
#
# COMPACT_ATOMS: atom_id res chain seq x y z
N MET A 1 33.78 -31.54 14.25
CA MET A 1 34.93 -32.43 14.00
C MET A 1 34.35 -33.84 13.91
N HIS A 2 34.36 -34.63 12.84
CA HIS A 2 35.11 -34.75 11.57
C HIS A 2 34.11 -34.91 10.39
N LYS A 3 34.23 -34.24 9.23
CA LYS A 3 34.92 -34.62 7.96
C LYS A 3 34.88 -36.13 7.63
N ILE A 4 34.13 -36.60 6.63
CA ILE A 4 34.31 -36.65 5.14
C ILE A 4 34.46 -38.13 4.76
N ASP A 5 33.62 -38.63 3.84
CA ASP A 5 33.97 -39.38 2.61
C ASP A 5 32.66 -39.82 1.91
N LEU A 6 32.32 -39.26 0.74
CA LEU A 6 32.66 -39.69 -0.62
C LEU A 6 31.96 -41.01 -1.03
N LEU A 7 31.01 -40.93 -1.96
CA LEU A 7 30.79 -41.95 -3.00
C LEU A 7 29.86 -41.44 -4.12
N VAL A 8 30.41 -41.52 -5.33
CA VAL A 8 29.81 -41.33 -6.66
C VAL A 8 28.97 -42.57 -7.02
N PRO A 9 27.98 -42.46 -7.92
CA PRO A 9 28.11 -43.25 -9.15
C PRO A 9 27.82 -42.47 -10.43
N VAL A 10 28.59 -42.88 -11.44
CA VAL A 10 28.57 -42.55 -12.86
C VAL A 10 27.51 -43.40 -13.60
N ALA A 11 27.10 -42.92 -14.77
CA ALA A 11 26.45 -43.59 -15.92
C ALA A 11 24.95 -43.22 -16.10
N ALA A 12 24.43 -42.91 -17.30
CA ALA A 12 24.96 -43.00 -18.66
C ALA A 12 24.29 -41.96 -19.59
N LEU A 13 25.07 -41.48 -20.56
CA LEU A 13 24.61 -40.84 -21.79
C LEU A 13 23.78 -41.80 -22.66
N LEU A 14 22.74 -41.29 -23.32
CA LEU A 14 22.32 -41.76 -24.64
C LEU A 14 22.09 -40.55 -25.56
N LEU A 15 23.04 -40.38 -26.48
CA LEU A 15 22.91 -39.64 -27.73
C LEU A 15 22.30 -40.59 -28.77
N SER A 16 21.29 -40.14 -29.50
CA SER A 16 20.92 -40.73 -30.80
C SER A 16 20.47 -39.62 -31.75
N ALA A 17 21.46 -39.14 -32.49
CA ALA A 17 21.54 -38.84 -33.92
C ALA A 17 20.29 -38.45 -34.75
N CYS A 18 20.53 -37.43 -35.57
CA CYS A 18 19.76 -36.96 -36.71
C CYS A 18 19.39 -38.05 -37.73
N GLY A 19 18.21 -37.89 -38.35
CA GLY A 19 17.87 -38.45 -39.66
C GLY A 19 16.97 -37.47 -40.43
N LYS A 20 17.46 -36.96 -41.55
CA LYS A 20 16.75 -36.07 -42.49
C LYS A 20 16.06 -36.89 -43.59
N SER A 21 14.98 -36.29 -44.10
CA SER A 21 14.38 -36.39 -45.44
C SER A 21 13.77 -37.71 -45.92
N SER A 22 12.48 -37.67 -46.30
CA SER A 22 12.07 -37.68 -47.72
C SER A 22 10.54 -37.77 -47.86
N ASP A 23 9.93 -36.77 -48.50
CA ASP A 23 8.72 -36.87 -49.33
C ASP A 23 9.16 -36.48 -50.76
N PRO A 24 8.61 -37.02 -51.87
CA PRO A 24 7.21 -36.72 -52.24
C PRO A 24 6.42 -37.70 -53.18
N ALA A 25 5.10 -37.41 -53.30
CA ALA A 25 4.20 -37.50 -54.48
C ALA A 25 3.53 -38.86 -54.88
N PRO A 26 2.44 -38.88 -55.73
CA PRO A 26 1.23 -38.01 -55.83
C PRO A 26 -0.13 -38.75 -56.07
N ALA A 27 -1.27 -38.04 -55.88
CA ALA A 27 -2.58 -38.00 -56.64
C ALA A 27 -3.38 -39.31 -56.99
N PRO A 28 -4.75 -39.33 -57.13
CA PRO A 28 -5.52 -38.40 -57.96
C PRO A 28 -6.96 -37.99 -57.51
N ALA A 29 -7.55 -37.15 -58.35
CA ALA A 29 -8.81 -36.42 -58.25
C ALA A 29 -10.06 -37.17 -58.80
N GLY A 30 -11.24 -36.62 -58.46
CA GLY A 30 -12.55 -36.86 -59.10
C GLY A 30 -13.66 -36.81 -58.04
N SER A 31 -14.81 -36.14 -58.16
CA SER A 31 -15.49 -35.44 -59.27
C SER A 31 -16.50 -34.44 -58.68
N ALA A 32 -16.91 -33.44 -59.48
CA ALA A 32 -17.81 -32.36 -59.11
C ALA A 32 -19.32 -32.67 -59.35
N ALA A 33 -20.16 -31.98 -58.55
CA ALA A 33 -21.49 -31.39 -58.83
C ALA A 33 -22.74 -32.32 -58.98
N PRO A 34 -23.99 -31.85 -58.71
CA PRO A 34 -24.45 -30.45 -58.79
C PRO A 34 -25.37 -29.92 -57.65
N ALA A 35 -25.65 -28.61 -57.77
CA ALA A 35 -26.48 -27.79 -56.91
C ALA A 35 -27.98 -28.14 -56.96
N ALA A 36 -28.66 -27.88 -55.83
CA ALA A 36 -30.11 -27.71 -55.77
C ALA A 36 -30.46 -26.50 -54.90
N THR A 37 -31.16 -25.55 -55.49
CA THR A 37 -31.87 -24.45 -54.84
C THR A 37 -33.10 -24.97 -54.10
N SER A 38 -33.36 -24.53 -52.87
CA SER A 38 -34.72 -24.52 -52.32
C SER A 38 -34.87 -23.53 -51.16
N ALA A 39 -35.81 -22.61 -51.38
CA ALA A 39 -36.69 -21.85 -50.51
C ALA A 39 -36.53 -21.86 -48.97
N ALA A 40 -36.73 -20.66 -48.42
CA ALA A 40 -36.82 -20.33 -47.00
C ALA A 40 -38.05 -20.87 -46.27
N ALA A 41 -37.90 -21.18 -44.97
CA ALA A 41 -38.82 -20.92 -43.84
C ALA A 41 -38.27 -21.59 -42.55
N PRO A 42 -38.76 -21.26 -41.34
CA PRO A 42 -38.89 -19.97 -40.67
C PRO A 42 -37.94 -19.87 -39.46
N ALA A 43 -37.82 -18.69 -38.85
CA ALA A 43 -37.05 -18.48 -37.62
C ALA A 43 -37.61 -19.31 -36.45
N PRO A 44 -36.76 -19.99 -35.64
CA PRO A 44 -37.18 -20.48 -34.34
C PRO A 44 -37.20 -19.32 -33.33
N THR A 45 -38.37 -19.15 -32.77
CA THR A 45 -38.78 -18.31 -31.66
C THR A 45 -37.83 -18.36 -30.45
N ALA A 46 -37.72 -17.20 -29.80
CA ALA A 46 -37.09 -17.00 -28.51
C ALA A 46 -37.47 -18.07 -27.47
N SER A 47 -36.45 -18.76 -26.93
CA SER A 47 -36.46 -19.48 -25.65
C SER A 47 -35.02 -19.97 -25.44
N ALA A 48 -34.32 -19.75 -24.34
CA ALA A 48 -34.59 -19.08 -23.10
C ALA A 48 -33.34 -18.25 -22.80
N ALA A 49 -33.51 -17.03 -22.28
CA ALA A 49 -32.41 -16.39 -21.58
C ALA A 49 -31.96 -17.36 -20.49
N ALA A 50 -30.78 -17.97 -20.67
CA ALA A 50 -30.07 -18.56 -19.56
C ALA A 50 -30.02 -17.46 -18.51
N ALA A 51 -30.69 -17.66 -17.38
CA ALA A 51 -30.59 -16.74 -16.28
C ALA A 51 -29.08 -16.59 -16.03
N ALA A 52 -28.54 -15.40 -16.30
CA ALA A 52 -27.17 -15.08 -15.93
C ALA A 52 -27.03 -15.53 -14.47
N PRO A 53 -25.97 -16.26 -14.10
CA PRO A 53 -25.76 -16.60 -12.71
C PRO A 53 -25.89 -15.29 -11.94
N VAL A 54 -26.77 -15.28 -10.93
CA VAL A 54 -26.85 -14.13 -10.03
C VAL A 54 -25.46 -14.06 -9.43
N GLU A 55 -24.61 -13.18 -9.96
CA GLU A 55 -23.25 -12.99 -9.47
C GLU A 55 -23.37 -12.43 -8.05
N THR A 56 -23.41 -13.35 -7.10
CA THR A 56 -23.25 -13.04 -5.69
C THR A 56 -21.80 -12.63 -5.55
N SER A 57 -21.57 -11.33 -5.35
CA SER A 57 -20.24 -10.81 -5.09
C SER A 57 -19.58 -11.62 -3.98
N ALA A 58 -18.32 -12.00 -4.20
CA ALA A 58 -17.48 -12.62 -3.17
C ALA A 58 -17.04 -11.62 -2.08
N TYR A 59 -17.36 -10.33 -2.26
CA TYR A 59 -16.93 -9.27 -1.38
C TYR A 59 -18.00 -8.90 -0.35
N SER A 60 -17.57 -8.69 0.88
CA SER A 60 -18.39 -8.10 1.95
C SER A 60 -17.88 -6.71 2.28
N ILE A 61 -18.78 -5.81 2.68
CA ILE A 61 -18.40 -4.52 3.25
C ILE A 61 -17.85 -4.76 4.65
N VAL A 62 -16.61 -4.37 4.88
CA VAL A 62 -15.92 -4.44 6.18
C VAL A 62 -16.24 -3.18 6.99
N LEU A 63 -16.09 -2.01 6.39
CA LEU A 63 -16.44 -0.73 7.01
C LEU A 63 -16.97 0.27 5.99
N GLU A 64 -17.70 1.24 6.52
CA GLU A 64 -18.18 2.46 5.87
C GLU A 64 -17.58 3.66 6.63
N ALA A 65 -17.08 4.63 5.89
CA ALA A 65 -16.53 5.88 6.44
C ALA A 65 -17.23 7.08 5.77
N PRO A 66 -17.50 8.16 6.53
CA PRO A 66 -17.99 9.42 5.96
C PRO A 66 -17.04 9.98 4.89
N ASP A 67 -15.74 9.77 5.08
CA ASP A 67 -14.66 10.29 4.23
C ASP A 67 -13.94 9.17 3.46
N GLY A 68 -12.79 9.48 2.86
CA GLY A 68 -12.01 8.53 2.07
C GLY A 68 -11.44 7.36 2.88
N VAL A 69 -11.22 6.24 2.19
CA VAL A 69 -10.50 5.08 2.71
C VAL A 69 -9.37 4.79 1.74
N GLU A 70 -8.15 4.70 2.24
CA GLU A 70 -6.96 4.48 1.41
C GLU A 70 -6.20 3.23 1.88
N ILE A 71 -5.64 2.47 0.93
CA ILE A 71 -4.78 1.34 1.22
C ILE A 71 -3.40 1.61 0.63
N THR A 72 -2.39 1.63 1.51
CA THR A 72 -0.98 1.65 1.11
C THR A 72 -0.40 0.24 1.26
N PRO A 73 -0.13 -0.47 0.15
CA PRO A 73 0.47 -1.79 0.23
C PRO A 73 1.92 -1.71 0.68
N LEU A 74 2.33 -2.74 1.38
CA LEU A 74 3.70 -3.02 1.80
C LEU A 74 4.03 -4.45 1.35
N GLN A 75 5.30 -4.82 1.27
CA GLN A 75 5.59 -6.24 1.11
C GLN A 75 5.18 -6.98 2.39
N GLY A 76 4.42 -8.07 2.26
CA GLY A 76 3.94 -8.87 3.38
C GLY A 76 2.76 -8.27 4.18
N GLY A 77 2.27 -7.08 3.82
CA GLY A 77 1.17 -6.43 4.54
C GLY A 77 0.61 -5.22 3.79
N ALA A 78 -0.28 -4.48 4.43
CA ALA A 78 -0.67 -3.16 3.97
C ALA A 78 -1.07 -2.30 5.17
N VAL A 79 -1.16 -1.00 4.97
CA VAL A 79 -1.72 -0.08 5.97
C VAL A 79 -2.95 0.58 5.38
N LEU A 80 -4.03 0.54 6.14
CA LEU A 80 -5.27 1.25 5.86
C LEU A 80 -5.20 2.63 6.52
N SER A 81 -5.46 3.68 5.75
CA SER A 81 -5.71 5.02 6.26
C SER A 81 -7.21 5.30 6.20
N VAL A 82 -7.81 5.62 7.34
CA VAL A 82 -9.25 5.95 7.46
C VAL A 82 -9.48 6.76 8.73
N SER A 83 -10.25 7.85 8.66
CA SER A 83 -10.58 8.67 9.83
C SER A 83 -9.33 9.18 10.57
N ASN A 84 -8.28 9.58 9.85
CA ASN A 84 -6.94 9.90 10.41
C ASN A 84 -6.31 8.79 11.29
N LEU A 85 -6.74 7.54 11.12
CA LEU A 85 -6.16 6.36 11.77
C LEU A 85 -5.38 5.53 10.76
N TYR A 86 -4.27 4.95 11.22
CA TYR A 86 -3.51 3.95 10.49
C TYR A 86 -3.74 2.58 11.10
N LEU A 87 -4.25 1.64 10.30
CA LEU A 87 -4.58 0.29 10.73
C LEU A 87 -3.82 -0.72 9.87
N PRO A 88 -2.99 -1.60 10.45
CA PRO A 88 -2.33 -2.64 9.67
C PRO A 88 -3.37 -3.64 9.13
N LEU A 89 -3.23 -4.01 7.85
CA LEU A 89 -3.98 -5.07 7.20
C LEU A 89 -3.19 -6.38 7.27
N GLY A 90 -3.78 -7.41 7.88
CA GLY A 90 -3.17 -8.72 8.11
C GLY A 90 -4.19 -9.87 8.02
N GLU A 91 -3.84 -11.06 8.53
CA GLU A 91 -4.69 -12.27 8.45
C GLU A 91 -5.93 -12.16 9.32
N GLY A 92 -5.74 -11.55 10.48
CA GLY A 92 -6.74 -11.37 11.50
C GLY A 92 -7.81 -10.32 11.17
N PRO A 93 -8.70 -10.05 12.13
CA PRO A 93 -9.60 -8.91 12.05
C PRO A 93 -8.81 -7.60 11.96
N LEU A 94 -9.44 -6.55 11.46
CA LEU A 94 -8.91 -5.20 11.62
C LEU A 94 -8.77 -4.89 13.11
N VAL A 95 -7.70 -4.17 13.46
CA VAL A 95 -7.42 -3.79 14.84
C VAL A 95 -6.91 -2.36 14.87
N GLN A 96 -7.48 -1.55 15.75
CA GLN A 96 -6.94 -0.27 16.18
C GLN A 96 -6.12 -0.50 17.45
N ASP A 97 -4.81 -0.69 17.28
CA ASP A 97 -3.87 -0.76 18.40
C ASP A 97 -3.14 0.59 18.54
N PRO A 98 -3.26 1.30 19.68
CA PRO A 98 -2.52 2.54 19.88
C PRO A 98 -0.99 2.35 19.87
N ALA A 99 -0.49 1.12 20.03
CA ALA A 99 0.93 0.82 19.85
C ALA A 99 1.43 1.11 18.44
N PHE A 100 0.58 1.03 17.41
CA PHE A 100 0.97 1.38 16.04
C PHE A 100 1.42 2.83 15.94
N MET A 101 0.85 3.76 16.71
CA MET A 101 1.23 5.18 16.67
C MET A 101 2.42 5.51 17.58
N LYS A 102 3.00 4.53 18.27
CA LYS A 102 4.10 4.73 19.21
C LYS A 102 5.35 5.22 18.49
N GLY A 103 5.94 6.31 18.97
CA GLY A 103 7.15 6.91 18.43
C GLY A 103 6.92 7.99 17.37
N LEU A 104 5.72 8.04 16.77
CA LEU A 104 5.32 9.16 15.93
C LEU A 104 4.97 10.38 16.77
N LYS A 105 5.34 11.56 16.29
CA LYS A 105 4.93 12.81 16.92
C LYS A 105 3.45 13.06 16.64
N LYS A 106 2.66 13.19 17.72
CA LYS A 106 1.23 13.47 17.62
C LYS A 106 0.98 14.76 16.84
N GLY A 107 0.11 14.69 15.83
CA GLY A 107 -0.28 15.83 15.01
C GLY A 107 0.65 16.15 13.83
N GLU A 108 1.75 15.42 13.62
CA GLU A 108 2.48 15.50 12.35
C GLU A 108 1.68 14.78 11.26
N VAL A 109 1.44 15.45 10.14
CA VAL A 109 0.87 14.82 8.95
C VAL A 109 1.88 13.81 8.45
N SER A 110 1.46 12.55 8.38
CA SER A 110 2.30 11.43 8.00
C SER A 110 1.67 10.69 6.84
N TYR A 111 2.45 9.97 6.04
CA TYR A 111 1.99 9.07 5.00
C TYR A 111 2.95 7.89 4.86
N VAL A 112 2.40 6.71 4.55
CA VAL A 112 3.20 5.48 4.38
C VAL A 112 3.82 5.52 2.98
N VAL A 113 5.12 5.20 2.87
CA VAL A 113 5.83 5.25 1.59
C VAL A 113 6.16 3.86 1.05
N GLY A 114 6.43 2.88 1.90
CA GLY A 114 6.71 1.52 1.41
C GLY A 114 7.49 0.66 2.39
N GLY A 115 8.09 -0.41 1.85
CA GLY A 115 8.91 -1.37 2.60
C GLY A 115 8.21 -2.68 2.96
N GLU A 116 8.78 -3.41 3.92
CA GLU A 116 8.31 -4.75 4.34
C GLU A 116 7.58 -4.66 5.68
N TRP A 117 6.32 -5.08 5.73
CA TRP A 117 5.58 -5.17 6.99
C TRP A 117 5.73 -6.57 7.63
N PRO A 118 5.99 -6.67 8.94
CA PRO A 118 6.31 -5.61 9.91
C PRO A 118 7.83 -5.40 10.10
N LYS A 119 8.70 -5.91 9.21
CA LYS A 119 10.15 -5.93 9.50
C LYS A 119 10.86 -4.60 9.23
N SER A 120 10.40 -3.86 8.24
CA SER A 120 11.06 -2.64 7.74
C SER A 120 10.08 -1.78 6.93
N ALA A 121 8.96 -1.40 7.54
CA ALA A 121 8.01 -0.45 6.97
C ALA A 121 8.44 1.00 7.21
N TRP A 122 8.09 1.89 6.29
CA TRP A 122 8.50 3.28 6.28
C TRP A 122 7.32 4.23 6.19
N ILE A 123 7.34 5.24 7.05
CA ILE A 123 6.40 6.38 7.06
C ILE A 123 7.21 7.66 6.93
N MET A 124 6.74 8.56 6.08
CA MET A 124 7.22 9.93 6.00
C MET A 124 6.26 10.83 6.78
N ALA A 125 6.79 11.83 7.46
CA ALA A 125 6.00 12.89 8.06
C ALA A 125 6.54 14.25 7.65
N LEU A 126 5.66 15.24 7.56
CA LEU A 126 6.04 16.63 7.32
C LEU A 126 6.13 17.36 8.66
N SER A 127 7.26 18.02 8.90
CA SER A 127 7.39 18.93 10.04
C SER A 127 6.51 20.17 9.86
N ALA A 128 6.40 21.00 10.91
CA ALA A 128 5.70 22.28 10.83
C ALA A 128 6.33 23.24 9.79
N GLU A 129 7.61 23.03 9.47
CA GLU A 129 8.37 23.76 8.45
C GLU A 129 8.32 23.07 7.07
N ASN A 130 7.42 22.11 6.85
CA ASN A 130 7.32 21.27 5.65
C ASN A 130 8.61 20.49 5.31
N LYS A 131 9.47 20.22 6.30
CA LYS A 131 10.65 19.37 6.08
C LYS A 131 10.27 17.90 6.23
N PRO A 132 10.61 17.03 5.26
CA PRO A 132 10.32 15.61 5.36
C PRO A 132 11.13 14.95 6.47
N LYS A 133 10.48 14.09 7.25
CA LYS A 133 11.09 13.23 8.26
C LYS A 133 10.72 11.79 7.97
N ALA A 134 11.74 10.95 7.83
CA ALA A 134 11.54 9.52 7.65
C ALA A 134 11.46 8.82 9.01
N TYR A 135 10.49 7.93 9.16
CA TYR A 135 10.35 7.02 10.29
C TYR A 135 10.36 5.59 9.77
N LYS A 136 11.04 4.71 10.50
CA LYS A 136 11.05 3.27 10.23
C LYS A 136 10.40 2.53 11.39
N TRP A 137 9.62 1.51 11.07
CA TRP A 137 9.06 0.60 12.07
C TRP A 137 10.09 -0.40 12.58
N PHE A 138 10.14 -0.58 13.90
CA PHE A 138 10.98 -1.56 14.58
C PHE A 138 10.15 -2.48 15.47
N ASP A 139 9.89 -3.69 14.97
CA ASP A 139 9.23 -4.75 15.75
C ASP A 139 10.09 -5.18 16.95
N SER A 140 11.41 -5.28 16.76
CA SER A 140 12.39 -5.64 17.81
C SER A 140 12.42 -4.70 19.01
N LEU A 141 11.82 -3.51 18.92
CA LEU A 141 11.70 -2.54 20.01
C LEU A 141 10.30 -2.56 20.66
N GLY A 142 9.59 -3.68 20.53
CA GLY A 142 8.22 -3.84 21.01
C GLY A 142 7.21 -3.04 20.20
N GLY A 143 7.42 -2.96 18.88
CA GLY A 143 6.56 -2.28 17.91
C GLY A 143 6.51 -0.76 18.09
N ARG A 144 7.39 -0.03 17.41
CA ARG A 144 7.37 1.45 17.38
C ARG A 144 8.04 2.03 16.15
N TRP A 145 7.67 3.26 15.80
CA TRP A 145 8.31 4.08 14.79
C TRP A 145 9.50 4.84 15.38
N GLU A 146 10.64 4.79 14.71
CA GLU A 146 11.84 5.54 15.09
C GLU A 146 12.26 6.48 13.96
N PRO A 147 12.59 7.74 14.27
CA PRO A 147 13.08 8.69 13.28
C PRO A 147 14.39 8.20 12.68
N GLN A 148 14.57 8.41 11.38
CA GLN A 148 15.72 7.97 10.62
C GLN A 148 16.45 9.17 10.02
N THR A 149 17.78 9.14 10.06
CA THR A 149 18.66 10.19 9.53
C THR A 149 19.19 9.84 8.14
N ILE A 150 18.40 9.12 7.35
CA ILE A 150 18.82 8.65 6.01
C ILE A 150 18.81 9.76 4.95
N LEU A 151 18.08 10.86 5.20
CA LEU A 151 17.97 12.01 4.32
C LEU A 151 18.95 13.10 4.75
N ARG A 152 19.61 13.68 3.76
CA ARG A 152 20.39 14.92 3.87
C ARG A 152 19.49 16.12 3.63
N GLU A 153 20.05 17.32 3.75
CA GLU A 153 19.36 18.54 3.35
C GLU A 153 18.98 18.47 1.86
N ASP A 154 17.77 18.93 1.54
CA ASP A 154 17.17 18.95 0.20
C ASP A 154 16.99 17.58 -0.50
N GLU A 155 17.08 16.48 0.26
CA GLU A 155 16.72 15.15 -0.21
C GLU A 155 15.29 14.77 0.17
N ASP A 156 14.64 14.01 -0.71
CA ASP A 156 13.31 13.47 -0.47
C ASP A 156 13.22 12.00 -0.91
N VAL A 157 12.39 11.21 -0.23
CA VAL A 157 12.15 9.81 -0.62
C VAL A 157 11.14 9.80 -1.75
N LEU A 158 11.57 9.31 -2.92
CA LEU A 158 10.69 9.13 -4.07
C LEU A 158 9.83 7.88 -3.93
N ASP A 159 10.46 6.76 -3.56
CA ASP A 159 9.79 5.47 -3.42
C ASP A 159 10.61 4.50 -2.55
N VAL A 160 9.98 3.45 -2.01
CA VAL A 160 10.64 2.40 -1.23
C VAL A 160 10.14 1.01 -1.67
N ALA A 161 11.03 0.27 -2.33
CA ALA A 161 10.74 -1.07 -2.83
C ALA A 161 11.45 -2.16 -2.03
N VAL A 162 10.87 -3.36 -2.04
CA VAL A 162 11.59 -4.56 -1.60
C VAL A 162 12.09 -5.33 -2.81
N ILE A 163 13.41 -5.55 -2.85
CA ILE A 163 14.15 -6.17 -3.94
C ILE A 163 14.88 -7.38 -3.36
N GLY A 164 14.34 -8.56 -3.62
CA GLY A 164 14.78 -9.81 -2.99
C GLY A 164 14.57 -9.76 -1.47
N GLU A 165 15.69 -9.81 -0.74
CA GLU A 165 15.71 -9.71 0.73
C GLU A 165 16.18 -8.33 1.22
N SER A 166 16.22 -7.31 0.35
CA SER A 166 16.67 -5.94 0.66
C SER A 166 15.54 -4.95 0.48
N VAL A 167 15.40 -4.01 1.41
CA VAL A 167 14.51 -2.85 1.25
C VAL A 167 15.35 -1.67 0.79
N VAL A 168 14.99 -1.08 -0.35
CA VAL A 168 15.75 -0.02 -1.03
C VAL A 168 14.87 1.20 -1.20
N ALA A 169 15.38 2.35 -0.77
CA ALA A 169 14.75 3.65 -0.99
C ALA A 169 15.39 4.34 -2.21
N ALA A 170 14.56 4.82 -3.12
CA ALA A 170 14.93 5.79 -4.15
C ALA A 170 14.82 7.20 -3.55
N ILE A 171 15.92 7.95 -3.56
CA ILE A 171 16.02 9.26 -2.91
C ILE A 171 16.37 10.29 -3.96
N LYS A 172 15.50 11.29 -4.13
CA LYS A 172 15.76 12.50 -4.91
C LYS A 172 16.88 13.27 -4.25
N MET A 173 17.83 13.69 -5.07
CA MET A 173 18.89 14.61 -4.68
C MET A 173 18.75 15.93 -5.48
N PRO A 174 19.44 17.00 -5.05
CA PRO A 174 19.57 18.21 -5.86
C PRO A 174 20.07 17.94 -7.28
N SER A 175 19.80 18.88 -8.19
CA SER A 175 20.30 18.84 -9.57
C SER A 175 19.91 17.60 -10.37
N ASN A 176 18.63 17.21 -10.33
CA ASN A 176 18.08 16.10 -11.12
C ASN A 176 18.87 14.79 -10.97
N ASP A 177 19.23 14.47 -9.73
CA ASP A 177 19.96 13.27 -9.37
C ASP A 177 19.11 12.35 -8.48
N ILE A 178 19.43 11.06 -8.48
CA ILE A 178 18.77 10.03 -7.68
C ILE A 178 19.85 9.12 -7.12
N ARG A 179 19.74 8.81 -5.83
CA ARG A 179 20.53 7.74 -5.21
C ARG A 179 19.64 6.67 -4.62
N PHE A 180 20.14 5.44 -4.62
CA PHE A 180 19.49 4.34 -3.92
C PHE A 180 20.19 4.09 -2.58
N ALA A 181 19.39 3.84 -1.54
CA ALA A 181 19.89 3.53 -0.20
C ALA A 181 19.31 2.21 0.30
N LEU A 182 20.17 1.37 0.88
CA LEU A 182 19.71 0.22 1.65
C LEU A 182 19.11 0.71 2.96
N VAL A 183 17.82 0.45 3.12
CA VAL A 183 17.03 0.92 4.27
C VAL A 183 16.47 -0.22 5.12
N GLY A 184 16.68 -1.47 4.71
CA GLY A 184 16.35 -2.67 5.48
C GLY A 184 16.77 -3.97 4.79
N GLY A 185 16.62 -5.10 5.48
CA GLY A 185 16.91 -6.42 4.92
C GLY A 185 18.37 -6.88 5.05
N LYS A 186 18.78 -7.90 4.28
CA LYS A 186 20.12 -8.53 4.38
C LYS A 186 21.23 -7.79 3.63
N GLY A 187 20.88 -6.77 2.85
CA GLY A 187 21.82 -6.03 2.00
C GLY A 187 22.31 -6.84 0.80
N GLY A 188 23.41 -6.37 0.20
CA GLY A 188 24.00 -6.97 -1.00
C GLY A 188 24.34 -5.92 -2.05
N VAL A 189 24.36 -6.33 -3.33
CA VAL A 189 24.50 -5.40 -4.45
C VAL A 189 23.19 -4.65 -4.62
N ILE A 190 23.21 -3.35 -4.32
CA ILE A 190 22.07 -2.45 -4.50
C ILE A 190 22.09 -1.99 -5.97
N PRO A 191 20.93 -1.95 -6.65
CA PRO A 191 20.80 -1.26 -7.91
C PRO A 191 21.27 0.20 -7.80
N ALA A 192 21.76 0.76 -8.89
CA ALA A 192 22.09 2.17 -9.00
C ALA A 192 21.36 2.74 -10.22
N PRO A 193 20.81 3.98 -10.12
CA PRO A 193 20.20 4.65 -11.26
C PRO A 193 21.16 4.77 -12.44
N PHE A 194 20.65 4.64 -13.67
CA PHE A 194 21.47 4.78 -14.86
C PHE A 194 22.01 6.22 -14.98
N PRO A 195 23.33 6.44 -15.15
CA PRO A 195 23.87 7.78 -15.31
C PRO A 195 23.44 8.41 -16.63
N SER A 196 23.30 9.74 -16.67
CA SER A 196 23.13 10.46 -17.93
C SER A 196 24.40 10.34 -18.80
N GLN A 197 24.29 10.54 -20.11
CA GLN A 197 25.47 10.49 -21.01
C GLN A 197 26.56 11.50 -20.60
N LYS A 198 26.17 12.70 -20.18
CA LYS A 198 27.11 13.74 -19.71
C LYS A 198 27.79 13.34 -18.42
N ALA A 199 27.05 12.76 -17.47
CA ALA A 199 27.61 12.26 -16.22
C ALA A 199 28.57 11.09 -16.45
N ALA A 200 28.22 10.16 -17.35
CA ALA A 200 29.09 9.05 -17.74
C ALA A 200 30.40 9.53 -18.37
N ALA A 201 30.35 10.49 -19.30
CA ALA A 201 31.54 11.07 -19.93
C ALA A 201 32.46 11.78 -18.93
N LYS A 202 31.90 12.48 -17.93
CA LYS A 202 32.67 13.15 -16.88
C LYS A 202 33.34 12.15 -15.92
N ALA A 203 32.67 11.04 -15.60
CA ALA A 203 33.26 9.98 -14.80
C ALA A 203 34.43 9.28 -15.52
N GLU A 204 34.35 9.16 -16.85
CA GLU A 204 35.42 8.59 -17.69
C GLU A 204 36.60 9.54 -17.91
N SER A 205 36.36 10.86 -17.92
CA SER A 205 37.42 11.86 -18.10
C SER A 205 38.25 12.14 -16.83
N GLY A 206 37.79 11.69 -15.65
CA GLY A 206 38.45 11.94 -14.38
C GLY A 206 38.47 13.41 -13.94
N GLU A 207 37.65 14.27 -14.56
CA GLU A 207 37.49 15.66 -14.16
C GLU A 207 36.66 15.76 -12.87
N GLU A 208 37.34 15.64 -11.72
CA GLU A 208 36.80 16.08 -10.44
C GLU A 208 36.72 17.61 -10.45
N GLY A 209 35.51 18.13 -10.70
CA GLY A 209 35.23 19.55 -10.51
C GLY A 209 35.32 19.87 -9.02
N ALA A 210 36.37 20.61 -8.63
CA ALA A 210 36.49 21.20 -7.32
C ALA A 210 35.36 22.21 -7.11
N GLY A 211 34.48 21.95 -6.14
CA GLY A 211 33.36 22.80 -5.76
C GLY A 211 32.25 21.99 -5.10
N ASP A 212 32.38 21.74 -3.80
CA ASP A 212 31.31 21.18 -2.98
C ASP A 212 30.13 22.15 -2.99
N THR A 213 28.98 21.69 -3.51
CA THR A 213 27.68 22.37 -3.68
C THR A 213 27.42 22.87 -5.12
N PRO A 214 26.57 22.16 -5.89
CA PRO A 214 26.03 22.67 -7.15
C PRO A 214 25.33 24.03 -6.94
N PRO A 215 25.38 24.96 -7.90
CA PRO A 215 24.53 26.16 -7.87
C PRO A 215 23.06 25.78 -7.65
N GLU A 216 22.29 26.58 -6.90
CA GLU A 216 20.85 26.36 -6.65
C GLU A 216 20.04 26.17 -7.95
N ASP A 217 20.55 26.64 -9.09
CA ASP A 217 19.93 26.54 -10.42
C ASP A 217 20.55 25.46 -11.35
N ASP A 218 21.41 24.55 -10.87
CA ASP A 218 21.94 23.47 -11.71
C ASP A 218 20.84 22.45 -12.05
N LYS A 219 20.27 22.58 -13.25
CA LYS A 219 19.24 21.70 -13.81
C LYS A 219 19.81 20.54 -14.63
N SER A 220 21.12 20.35 -14.66
CA SER A 220 21.73 19.28 -15.46
C SER A 220 21.38 17.89 -14.92
N CYS A 221 21.07 16.97 -15.82
CA CYS A 221 20.70 15.61 -15.47
C CYS A 221 21.92 14.80 -15.06
N LYS A 222 21.95 14.29 -13.82
CA LYS A 222 23.01 13.34 -13.40
C LYS A 222 22.65 11.91 -13.72
N VAL A 223 21.36 11.59 -13.66
CA VAL A 223 20.79 10.29 -14.04
C VAL A 223 19.91 10.44 -15.28
N LYS A 224 19.66 9.32 -15.96
CA LYS A 224 18.87 9.30 -17.20
C LYS A 224 17.37 9.49 -16.96
N MET A 225 16.84 8.95 -15.87
CA MET A 225 15.45 9.11 -15.47
C MET A 225 15.32 10.28 -14.49
N ALA A 226 14.40 11.20 -14.75
CA ALA A 226 14.19 12.36 -13.88
C ALA A 226 13.57 11.93 -12.53
N PRO A 227 13.91 12.60 -11.42
CA PRO A 227 13.23 12.38 -10.14
C PRO A 227 11.77 12.86 -10.14
N GLU A 228 11.41 13.76 -11.07
CA GLU A 228 10.09 14.37 -11.20
C GLU A 228 9.67 14.45 -12.68
N PRO A 229 8.35 14.46 -12.98
CA PRO A 229 7.23 14.48 -12.04
C PRO A 229 6.91 13.11 -11.40
N THR A 230 7.52 12.03 -11.88
CA THR A 230 7.25 10.68 -11.38
C THR A 230 8.50 9.83 -11.44
N TYR A 231 8.76 9.14 -10.33
CA TYR A 231 9.69 8.04 -10.23
C TYR A 231 9.06 6.95 -9.36
N THR A 232 8.86 5.76 -9.92
CA THR A 232 8.34 4.59 -9.20
C THR A 232 9.36 3.47 -9.29
N LEU A 233 9.43 2.64 -8.25
CA LEU A 233 10.36 1.52 -8.10
C LEU A 233 9.61 0.29 -7.57
N ALA A 234 9.79 -0.84 -8.24
CA ALA A 234 9.32 -2.14 -7.77
C ALA A 234 10.45 -3.17 -7.82
N GLY A 235 10.36 -4.14 -6.92
CA GLY A 235 11.25 -5.29 -6.88
C GLY A 235 10.48 -6.59 -6.82
N THR A 236 11.16 -7.68 -7.15
CA THR A 236 10.64 -9.04 -7.05
C THR A 236 11.26 -9.78 -5.86
N PRO A 237 10.66 -10.88 -5.37
CA PRO A 237 11.28 -11.74 -4.35
C PRO A 237 12.59 -12.40 -4.78
N THR A 238 12.84 -12.51 -6.09
CA THR A 238 14.06 -13.09 -6.69
C THR A 238 15.18 -12.06 -6.88
N GLY A 239 14.90 -10.76 -6.66
CA GLY A 239 15.89 -9.69 -6.65
C GLY A 239 16.02 -8.90 -7.94
N GLU A 240 15.13 -9.09 -8.91
CA GLU A 240 14.98 -8.16 -10.02
C GLU A 240 14.34 -6.85 -9.53
N ALA A 241 14.63 -5.76 -10.23
CA ALA A 241 14.01 -4.47 -9.98
C ALA A 241 13.61 -3.78 -11.28
N PHE A 242 12.59 -2.94 -11.18
CA PHE A 242 12.04 -2.15 -12.27
C PHE A 242 11.77 -0.75 -11.73
N ALA A 243 12.16 0.27 -12.48
CA ALA A 243 11.76 1.65 -12.25
C ALA A 243 11.08 2.19 -13.49
N ALA A 244 10.13 3.10 -13.32
CA ALA A 244 9.47 3.78 -14.43
C ALA A 244 9.31 5.27 -14.15
N GLY A 245 9.41 6.06 -15.22
CA GLY A 245 9.39 7.51 -15.15
C GLY A 245 9.63 8.13 -16.52
N PHE A 246 10.19 9.33 -16.51
CA PHE A 246 10.44 10.10 -17.73
C PHE A 246 11.93 10.40 -17.89
N GLU A 247 12.38 10.50 -19.14
CA GLU A 247 13.74 10.94 -19.43
C GLU A 247 13.99 12.34 -18.86
N CYS A 248 15.12 12.49 -18.19
CA CYS A 248 15.58 13.79 -17.71
C CYS A 248 16.06 14.66 -18.87
N GLN A 249 15.68 15.93 -18.84
CA GLN A 249 16.09 16.95 -19.81
C GLN A 249 16.83 18.07 -19.09
N ASP A 250 18.06 18.42 -19.52
CA ASP A 250 18.93 19.39 -18.85
C ASP A 250 18.32 20.79 -18.69
N ALA A 251 17.39 21.17 -19.57
CA ALA A 251 16.68 22.46 -19.52
C ALA A 251 15.39 22.41 -18.69
N GLY A 252 15.09 21.26 -18.06
CA GLY A 252 13.79 20.93 -17.52
C GLY A 252 12.80 20.48 -18.59
N GLY A 253 11.62 20.04 -18.14
CA GLY A 253 10.59 19.47 -18.99
C GLY A 253 10.57 17.93 -18.94
N LYS A 254 9.47 17.37 -19.43
CA LYS A 254 9.16 15.96 -19.38
C LYS A 254 9.63 15.27 -20.65
N GLY A 255 10.68 14.46 -20.56
CA GLY A 255 11.16 13.67 -21.68
C GLY A 255 10.28 12.44 -21.97
N ALA A 256 10.75 11.57 -22.88
CA ALA A 256 10.01 10.37 -23.24
C ALA A 256 9.84 9.42 -22.04
N PRO A 257 8.71 8.69 -21.92
CA PRO A 257 8.55 7.71 -20.86
C PRO A 257 9.54 6.56 -21.05
N MET A 258 10.12 6.08 -19.97
CA MET A 258 11.09 4.99 -19.98
C MET A 258 10.95 4.10 -18.75
N ALA A 259 11.49 2.89 -18.87
CA ALA A 259 11.69 1.99 -17.76
C ALA A 259 13.17 1.65 -17.63
N GLU A 260 13.64 1.52 -16.39
CA GLU A 260 14.95 0.93 -16.08
C GLU A 260 14.74 -0.42 -15.40
N ARG A 261 15.57 -1.40 -15.75
CA ARG A 261 15.46 -2.77 -15.24
C ARG A 261 16.81 -3.27 -14.75
N TRP A 262 16.82 -3.96 -13.61
CA TRP A 262 18.01 -4.56 -13.04
C TRP A 262 17.83 -6.06 -12.88
N GLU A 263 18.83 -6.81 -13.33
CA GLU A 263 18.96 -8.23 -13.00
C GLU A 263 19.35 -8.42 -11.53
N PRO A 264 19.10 -9.61 -10.95
CA PRO A 264 19.43 -9.86 -9.56
C PRO A 264 20.92 -9.67 -9.30
N LYS A 265 21.24 -8.97 -8.21
CA LYS A 265 22.62 -8.70 -7.75
C LYS A 265 23.48 -7.91 -8.75
N LYS A 266 22.86 -7.14 -9.66
CA LYS A 266 23.56 -6.21 -10.55
C LYS A 266 23.29 -4.77 -10.13
N ALA A 267 24.35 -3.99 -10.02
CA ALA A 267 24.23 -2.55 -9.73
C ALA A 267 23.79 -1.75 -10.97
N ARG A 268 24.26 -2.13 -12.17
CA ARG A 268 23.92 -1.43 -13.42
C ARG A 268 22.67 -2.04 -14.05
N GLY A 269 21.72 -1.17 -14.39
CA GLY A 269 20.48 -1.55 -15.06
C GLY A 269 20.58 -1.45 -16.58
N THR A 270 19.46 -1.73 -17.24
CA THR A 270 19.21 -1.48 -18.66
C THR A 270 18.02 -0.54 -18.78
N VAL A 271 18.13 0.46 -19.65
CA VAL A 271 17.05 1.43 -19.89
C VAL A 271 16.35 1.09 -21.21
N ASP A 272 15.04 0.96 -21.17
CA ASP A 272 14.18 0.70 -22.32
C ASP A 272 13.16 1.82 -22.51
N PRO A 273 12.83 2.17 -23.76
CA PRO A 273 11.74 3.09 -24.03
C PRO A 273 10.40 2.44 -23.65
N LEU A 274 9.51 3.22 -23.04
CA LEU A 274 8.12 2.83 -22.91
C LEU A 274 7.35 3.31 -24.16
N PRO A 275 6.35 2.55 -24.64
CA PRO A 275 5.49 3.01 -25.71
C PRO A 275 4.81 4.32 -25.31
N ALA A 276 4.98 5.39 -26.10
CA ALA A 276 4.37 6.68 -25.82
C ALA A 276 2.95 6.75 -26.42
N PRO A 277 1.91 7.09 -25.63
CA PRO A 277 0.56 7.29 -26.15
C PRO A 277 0.46 8.64 -26.88
N SER A 278 -0.62 8.83 -27.64
CA SER A 278 -0.99 10.15 -28.14
C SER A 278 -1.57 10.98 -26.99
N GLY A 279 -0.79 11.94 -26.46
CA GLY A 279 -1.24 12.87 -25.42
C GLY A 279 -0.33 12.89 -24.19
N GLU A 280 -0.73 13.68 -23.19
CA GLU A 280 0.02 13.78 -21.94
C GLU A 280 -0.18 12.52 -21.08
N LEU A 281 0.91 11.78 -20.85
CA LEU A 281 0.93 10.56 -20.05
C LEU A 281 1.32 10.86 -18.60
N THR A 282 0.53 10.49 -17.61
CA THR A 282 0.96 10.34 -16.22
C THR A 282 1.28 8.87 -15.95
N ILE A 283 2.46 8.58 -15.40
CA ILE A 283 2.78 7.24 -14.89
C ILE A 283 2.32 7.21 -13.42
N ALA A 284 1.64 6.15 -13.02
CA ALA A 284 1.16 5.97 -11.65
C ALA A 284 2.10 5.06 -10.86
N ASP A 285 2.47 3.90 -11.41
CA ASP A 285 3.32 2.93 -10.71
C ASP A 285 3.89 1.89 -11.70
N VAL A 286 4.87 1.11 -11.22
CA VAL A 286 5.35 -0.11 -11.87
C VAL A 286 5.09 -1.32 -10.98
N VAL A 287 4.58 -2.41 -11.56
CA VAL A 287 4.34 -3.69 -10.87
C VAL A 287 5.28 -4.74 -11.44
N ALA A 288 6.21 -5.22 -10.61
CA ALA A 288 7.14 -6.28 -10.99
C ALA A 288 6.58 -7.65 -10.55
N VAL A 289 6.32 -8.54 -11.52
CA VAL A 289 5.87 -9.91 -11.25
C VAL A 289 7.06 -10.88 -11.29
N SER A 290 7.91 -10.73 -12.31
CA SER A 290 9.15 -11.51 -12.50
C SER A 290 10.10 -10.79 -13.45
N ALA A 291 11.28 -11.36 -13.71
CA ALA A 291 12.21 -10.87 -14.73
C ALA A 291 11.59 -10.71 -16.14
N THR A 292 10.55 -11.48 -16.44
CA THR A 292 9.91 -11.55 -17.76
C THR A 292 8.46 -11.12 -17.76
N ASP A 293 7.99 -10.54 -16.66
CA ASP A 293 6.60 -10.07 -16.53
C ASP A 293 6.56 -8.87 -15.59
N ALA A 294 6.34 -7.70 -16.15
CA ALA A 294 6.22 -6.46 -15.40
C ALA A 294 5.27 -5.49 -16.12
N TRP A 295 4.66 -4.59 -15.36
CA TRP A 295 3.60 -3.72 -15.85
C TRP A 295 3.86 -2.28 -15.43
N VAL A 296 3.85 -1.34 -16.37
CA VAL A 296 3.77 0.09 -16.06
C VAL A 296 2.38 0.56 -16.38
N TYR A 297 1.75 1.27 -15.46
CA TYR A 297 0.42 1.80 -15.67
C TYR A 297 0.31 3.27 -15.29
N GLY A 298 -0.75 3.91 -15.76
CA GLY A 298 -1.00 5.32 -15.56
C GLY A 298 -2.14 5.79 -16.44
N ASN A 299 -2.19 7.08 -16.78
CA ASN A 299 -3.29 7.62 -17.59
C ASN A 299 -2.77 8.57 -18.67
N ALA A 300 -3.31 8.45 -19.89
CA ALA A 300 -3.11 9.40 -20.98
C ALA A 300 -4.36 10.28 -21.09
N GLY A 301 -4.35 11.43 -20.42
CA GLY A 301 -5.57 12.20 -20.18
C GLY A 301 -6.60 11.40 -19.36
N ASP A 302 -7.76 11.12 -19.95
CA ASP A 302 -8.81 10.31 -19.32
C ASP A 302 -8.77 8.82 -19.69
N ALA A 303 -7.90 8.44 -20.64
CA ALA A 303 -7.73 7.05 -21.04
C ALA A 303 -6.68 6.34 -20.16
N PRO A 304 -6.87 5.06 -19.83
CA PRO A 304 -5.87 4.30 -19.11
C PRO A 304 -4.66 4.00 -20.00
N TYR A 305 -3.49 4.04 -19.41
CA TYR A 305 -2.23 3.60 -19.99
C TYR A 305 -1.78 2.31 -19.32
N LEU A 306 -1.45 1.30 -20.12
CA LEU A 306 -0.98 0.01 -19.64
C LEU A 306 0.09 -0.52 -20.59
N ALA A 307 1.33 -0.63 -20.11
CA ALA A 307 2.45 -1.22 -20.83
C ALA A 307 2.91 -2.50 -20.14
N HIS A 308 3.09 -3.56 -20.91
CA HIS A 308 3.51 -4.88 -20.44
C HIS A 308 4.91 -5.20 -20.95
N TRP A 309 5.76 -5.69 -20.05
CA TRP A 309 7.04 -6.29 -20.36
C TRP A 309 6.90 -7.80 -20.47
N ASP A 310 7.23 -8.35 -21.65
CA ASP A 310 7.11 -9.78 -21.94
C ASP A 310 8.43 -10.56 -21.76
N GLY A 311 9.45 -9.93 -21.16
CA GLY A 311 10.81 -10.47 -21.09
C GLY A 311 11.72 -10.04 -22.25
N LYS A 312 11.19 -9.35 -23.26
CA LYS A 312 11.96 -8.90 -24.43
C LYS A 312 11.75 -7.42 -24.74
N ALA A 313 10.50 -6.96 -24.71
CA ALA A 313 10.14 -5.58 -25.04
C ALA A 313 8.92 -5.12 -24.24
N TRP A 314 8.80 -3.80 -24.10
CA TRP A 314 7.57 -3.17 -23.62
C TRP A 314 6.58 -2.99 -24.77
N ALA A 315 5.34 -3.40 -24.57
CA ALA A 315 4.25 -3.21 -25.53
C ALA A 315 2.99 -2.68 -24.81
N LEU A 316 2.17 -1.89 -25.52
CA LEU A 316 0.87 -1.48 -24.98
C LEU A 316 -0.05 -2.70 -24.88
N GLU A 317 -0.63 -2.91 -23.71
CA GLU A 317 -1.70 -3.86 -23.49
C GLU A 317 -3.05 -3.14 -23.58
N LYS A 318 -4.04 -3.81 -24.16
CA LYS A 318 -5.41 -3.31 -24.15
C LYS A 318 -5.99 -3.35 -22.73
N ALA A 319 -6.30 -2.18 -22.18
CA ALA A 319 -7.01 -2.07 -20.91
C ALA A 319 -8.45 -2.64 -21.01
N PRO A 320 -9.00 -3.20 -19.92
CA PRO A 320 -10.36 -3.74 -19.89
C PRO A 320 -11.46 -2.67 -19.84
N SER A 321 -11.10 -1.44 -19.51
CA SER A 321 -11.99 -0.29 -19.44
C SER A 321 -11.38 0.90 -20.19
N ALA A 322 -12.23 1.84 -20.60
CA ALA A 322 -11.81 3.14 -21.11
C ALA A 322 -11.73 4.21 -20.00
N LYS A 323 -12.08 3.87 -18.76
CA LYS A 323 -11.96 4.76 -17.59
C LYS A 323 -10.53 4.80 -17.08
N LYS A 324 -10.23 5.81 -16.26
CA LYS A 324 -8.93 5.93 -15.60
C LYS A 324 -8.62 4.68 -14.80
N ILE A 325 -7.37 4.26 -14.86
CA ILE A 325 -6.84 3.24 -13.97
C ILE A 325 -6.31 3.92 -12.71
N HIS A 326 -6.62 3.34 -11.55
CA HIS A 326 -6.19 3.83 -10.26
C HIS A 326 -5.03 3.00 -9.71
N ARG A 327 -5.15 1.67 -9.75
CA ARG A 327 -4.12 0.77 -9.20
C ARG A 327 -4.06 -0.56 -9.91
N ILE A 328 -2.86 -1.14 -10.01
CA ILE A 328 -2.64 -2.55 -10.31
C ILE A 328 -1.86 -3.18 -9.16
N VAL A 329 -2.20 -4.42 -8.80
CA VAL A 329 -1.38 -5.27 -7.94
C VAL A 329 -1.21 -6.64 -8.59
N ALA A 330 -0.03 -7.22 -8.39
CA ALA A 330 0.24 -8.61 -8.71
C ALA A 330 0.06 -9.49 -7.47
N ILE A 331 -0.47 -10.68 -7.69
CA ILE A 331 -0.72 -11.71 -6.70
C ILE A 331 0.04 -12.97 -7.14
N ASP A 332 0.31 -13.85 -6.18
CA ASP A 332 0.89 -15.18 -6.42
C ASP A 332 0.31 -15.89 -7.67
N GLY A 333 1.20 -16.50 -8.44
CA GLY A 333 0.87 -17.14 -9.71
C GLY A 333 0.70 -16.17 -10.88
N GLY A 334 1.09 -14.90 -10.74
CA GLY A 334 1.05 -13.90 -11.82
C GLY A 334 -0.35 -13.40 -12.13
N THR A 335 -1.29 -13.54 -11.19
CA THR A 335 -2.63 -12.97 -11.33
C THR A 335 -2.57 -11.48 -11.02
N LEU A 336 -3.19 -10.66 -11.86
CA LEU A 336 -3.32 -9.23 -11.66
C LEU A 336 -4.72 -8.89 -11.17
N LEU A 337 -4.79 -7.88 -10.31
CA LEU A 337 -6.00 -7.11 -10.03
C LEU A 337 -5.76 -5.66 -10.40
N ALA A 338 -6.72 -5.06 -11.08
CA ALA A 338 -6.65 -3.67 -11.51
C ALA A 338 -7.94 -2.92 -11.20
N SER A 339 -7.84 -1.83 -10.46
CA SER A 339 -8.96 -0.94 -10.17
C SER A 339 -9.04 0.20 -11.18
N PHE A 340 -10.22 0.40 -11.73
CA PHE A 340 -10.56 1.45 -12.70
C PHE A 340 -11.76 2.25 -12.18
N GLY A 341 -11.98 3.43 -12.76
CA GLY A 341 -13.07 4.33 -12.36
C GLY A 341 -14.48 3.73 -12.47
N ASP A 342 -14.65 2.59 -13.14
CA ASP A 342 -15.92 1.87 -13.29
C ASP A 342 -15.94 0.47 -12.67
N GLY A 343 -14.81 -0.06 -12.19
CA GLY A 343 -14.79 -1.42 -11.68
C GLY A 343 -13.43 -1.99 -11.36
N LEU A 344 -13.45 -3.15 -10.70
CA LEU A 344 -12.26 -3.96 -10.44
C LEU A 344 -12.21 -5.08 -11.47
N TYR A 345 -11.03 -5.31 -12.02
CA TYR A 345 -10.80 -6.34 -13.03
C TYR A 345 -9.72 -7.29 -12.56
N THR A 346 -9.83 -8.57 -12.93
CA THR A 346 -8.81 -9.58 -12.69
C THR A 346 -8.29 -10.14 -14.01
N LYS A 347 -7.00 -10.48 -14.05
CA LYS A 347 -6.38 -11.16 -15.20
C LYS A 347 -5.46 -12.24 -14.68
N LYS A 348 -5.76 -13.49 -15.00
CA LYS A 348 -4.84 -14.63 -14.76
C LYS A 348 -3.62 -14.49 -15.66
N ALA A 349 -2.50 -15.08 -15.28
CA ALA A 349 -1.30 -15.11 -16.12
C ALA A 349 -1.63 -15.65 -17.53
N GLY A 350 -1.34 -14.86 -18.56
CA GLY A 350 -1.66 -15.17 -19.96
C GLY A 350 -3.16 -15.19 -20.34
N GLY A 351 -4.06 -14.87 -19.41
CA GLY A 351 -5.51 -14.83 -19.63
C GLY A 351 -6.02 -13.47 -20.11
N ALA A 352 -7.33 -13.39 -20.34
CA ALA A 352 -8.01 -12.11 -20.58
C ALA A 352 -8.41 -11.43 -19.26
N TRP A 353 -8.70 -10.14 -19.33
CA TRP A 353 -9.29 -9.41 -18.22
C TRP A 353 -10.77 -9.78 -18.03
N GLU A 354 -11.17 -9.95 -16.77
CA GLU A 354 -12.53 -10.28 -16.34
C GLU A 354 -13.00 -9.27 -15.29
N LEU A 355 -14.24 -8.79 -15.41
CA LEU A 355 -14.83 -7.89 -14.41
C LEU A 355 -15.13 -8.66 -13.12
N VAL A 356 -14.77 -8.08 -11.97
CA VAL A 356 -15.03 -8.66 -10.65
C VAL A 356 -16.34 -8.11 -10.10
N ALA A 357 -17.29 -9.01 -9.80
CA ALA A 357 -18.59 -8.66 -9.27
C ALA A 357 -18.51 -7.97 -7.89
N MET A 358 -19.02 -6.74 -7.79
CA MET A 358 -19.10 -5.96 -6.55
C MET A 358 -20.46 -6.09 -5.86
N PRO A 359 -20.56 -5.81 -4.54
CA PRO A 359 -21.82 -5.89 -3.82
C PRO A 359 -22.86 -4.94 -4.42
N LYS A 360 -24.00 -5.47 -4.89
CA LYS A 360 -25.05 -4.70 -5.58
C LYS A 360 -25.59 -3.50 -4.79
N LYS A 361 -25.49 -3.52 -3.46
CA LYS A 361 -25.88 -2.41 -2.58
C LYS A 361 -24.98 -1.17 -2.70
N LEU A 362 -23.80 -1.31 -3.31
CA LEU A 362 -22.89 -0.21 -3.62
C LEU A 362 -23.03 0.14 -5.10
N GLU A 363 -24.15 0.77 -5.45
CA GLU A 363 -24.35 1.28 -6.80
C GLU A 363 -23.26 2.30 -7.16
N ASN A 364 -22.70 2.18 -8.36
CA ASN A 364 -21.60 3.04 -8.85
C ASN A 364 -20.38 3.08 -7.92
N PHE A 365 -20.05 1.94 -7.30
CA PHE A 365 -18.82 1.83 -6.52
C PHE A 365 -17.59 2.01 -7.40
N GLU A 366 -16.79 3.02 -7.09
CA GLU A 366 -15.51 3.29 -7.73
C GLU A 366 -14.39 2.72 -6.86
N PRO A 367 -13.75 1.59 -7.24
CA PRO A 367 -12.61 1.07 -6.53
C PRO A 367 -11.38 1.95 -6.81
N LEU A 368 -10.76 2.45 -5.75
CA LEU A 368 -9.59 3.34 -5.85
C LEU A 368 -8.30 2.60 -5.47
N TYR A 369 -8.36 1.77 -4.43
CA TYR A 369 -7.21 1.03 -3.91
C TYR A 369 -7.53 -0.46 -3.86
N VAL A 370 -6.54 -1.27 -4.19
CA VAL A 370 -6.60 -2.73 -4.07
C VAL A 370 -5.32 -3.23 -3.42
N TYR A 371 -5.48 -4.17 -2.49
CA TYR A 371 -4.40 -4.92 -1.89
C TYR A 371 -4.81 -6.37 -1.83
N ALA A 372 -3.93 -7.28 -2.20
CA ALA A 372 -4.21 -8.70 -2.17
C ALA A 372 -3.00 -9.45 -1.63
N ARG A 373 -3.27 -10.42 -0.76
CA ARG A 373 -2.24 -11.32 -0.24
C ARG A 373 -2.26 -12.64 -0.97
N THR A 374 -3.47 -13.11 -1.22
CA THR A 374 -3.74 -14.31 -2.01
C THR A 374 -4.94 -14.00 -2.90
N THR A 375 -5.23 -14.90 -3.82
CA THR A 375 -6.40 -14.80 -4.69
C THR A 375 -7.72 -14.92 -3.93
N SER A 376 -7.71 -15.41 -2.69
CA SER A 376 -8.89 -15.51 -1.81
C SER A 376 -8.96 -14.43 -0.73
N ASP A 377 -7.90 -13.64 -0.55
CA ASP A 377 -7.88 -12.54 0.42
C ASP A 377 -7.42 -11.23 -0.23
N VAL A 378 -8.45 -10.51 -0.68
CA VAL A 378 -8.36 -9.26 -1.42
C VAL A 378 -9.13 -8.19 -0.67
N TRP A 379 -8.48 -7.07 -0.46
CA TRP A 379 -9.02 -5.86 0.12
C TRP A 379 -9.17 -4.79 -0.96
N VAL A 380 -10.32 -4.13 -0.98
CA VAL A 380 -10.63 -3.08 -1.95
C VAL A 380 -11.18 -1.89 -1.19
N ALA A 381 -10.54 -0.73 -1.34
CA ALA A 381 -11.08 0.52 -0.84
C ALA A 381 -11.53 1.39 -1.99
N GLY A 382 -12.62 2.10 -1.80
CA GLY A 382 -13.24 2.91 -2.85
C GLY A 382 -14.35 3.78 -2.31
N ARG A 383 -15.09 4.39 -3.23
CA ARG A 383 -16.16 5.34 -2.90
C ARG A 383 -17.48 4.97 -3.57
N ALA A 384 -18.58 5.24 -2.88
CA ALA A 384 -19.92 5.21 -3.45
C ALA A 384 -20.82 6.23 -2.73
N GLY A 385 -21.61 7.01 -3.47
CA GLY A 385 -22.54 7.98 -2.89
C GLY A 385 -21.88 9.01 -1.96
N GLY A 386 -20.62 9.39 -2.24
CA GLY A 386 -19.85 10.36 -1.44
C GLY A 386 -19.20 9.80 -0.17
N LYS A 387 -19.35 8.50 0.12
CA LYS A 387 -18.76 7.82 1.29
C LYS A 387 -17.63 6.89 0.88
N GLY A 388 -16.69 6.65 1.79
CA GLY A 388 -15.65 5.64 1.64
C GLY A 388 -16.11 4.27 2.13
N TYR A 389 -15.61 3.22 1.48
CA TYR A 389 -15.86 1.84 1.88
C TYR A 389 -14.59 1.02 1.79
N LEU A 390 -14.49 0.03 2.69
CA LEU A 390 -13.53 -1.05 2.60
C LEU A 390 -14.28 -2.36 2.41
N LEU A 391 -13.89 -3.12 1.40
CA LEU A 391 -14.42 -4.42 1.07
C LEU A 391 -13.32 -5.47 1.26
N ARG A 392 -13.72 -6.70 1.58
CA ARG A 392 -12.84 -7.87 1.64
C ARG A 392 -13.49 -9.03 0.88
N SER A 393 -12.71 -9.83 0.15
CA SER A 393 -13.15 -11.07 -0.51
C SER A 393 -13.39 -12.22 0.48
N ALA A 394 -13.97 -11.90 1.63
CA ALA A 394 -14.32 -12.83 2.69
C ALA A 394 -15.63 -12.38 3.32
N LYS A 395 -16.34 -13.31 3.96
CA LYS A 395 -17.59 -12.98 4.64
C LYS A 395 -17.32 -12.10 5.87
N VAL A 396 -18.08 -11.03 5.98
CA VAL A 396 -18.12 -10.17 7.17
C VAL A 396 -19.56 -10.04 7.62
N ASP A 397 -19.84 -10.35 8.89
CA ASP A 397 -21.21 -10.43 9.40
C ASP A 397 -21.84 -9.04 9.65
N LYS A 398 -21.05 -8.08 10.13
CA LYS A 398 -21.53 -6.72 10.41
C LYS A 398 -20.50 -5.68 9.96
N PRO A 399 -20.83 -4.84 8.97
CA PRO A 399 -20.00 -3.69 8.63
C PRO A 399 -19.91 -2.72 9.80
N MET A 400 -18.75 -2.10 9.96
CA MET A 400 -18.53 -1.06 10.98
C MET A 400 -18.68 0.32 10.36
N THR A 401 -19.08 1.29 11.18
CA THR A 401 -19.10 2.70 10.78
C THR A 401 -17.92 3.40 11.45
N MET A 402 -17.15 4.12 10.63
CA MET A 402 -16.02 4.91 11.08
C MET A 402 -16.43 6.36 11.36
N PRO A 403 -15.76 7.07 12.27
CA PRO A 403 -15.96 8.51 12.46
C PRO A 403 -15.46 9.29 11.23
N SER A 404 -15.83 10.56 11.11
CA SER A 404 -15.25 11.44 10.09
C SER A 404 -13.80 11.81 10.39
N ASP A 405 -13.04 12.19 9.35
CA ASP A 405 -11.69 12.74 9.48
C ASP A 405 -11.69 13.96 10.40
N LYS A 406 -12.70 14.82 10.27
CA LYS A 406 -12.89 16.00 11.11
C LYS A 406 -13.08 15.63 12.58
N GLU A 407 -13.91 14.66 12.90
CA GLU A 407 -14.13 14.23 14.29
C GLU A 407 -12.86 13.64 14.91
N ALA A 408 -12.12 12.85 14.14
CA ALA A 408 -10.84 12.29 14.57
C ALA A 408 -9.78 13.39 14.78
N GLU A 409 -9.69 14.36 13.86
CA GLU A 409 -8.76 15.48 13.93
C GLU A 409 -9.08 16.41 15.11
N ASP A 410 -10.35 16.81 15.27
CA ASP A 410 -10.80 17.66 16.38
C ASP A 410 -10.52 16.99 17.72
N THR A 411 -10.67 15.67 17.79
CA THR A 411 -10.34 14.87 18.99
C THR A 411 -8.84 14.86 19.26
N LEU A 412 -8.02 14.63 18.23
CA LEU A 412 -6.56 14.61 18.36
C LEU A 412 -6.02 15.97 18.80
N LYS A 413 -6.52 17.08 18.23
CA LYS A 413 -6.11 18.45 18.58
C LYS A 413 -6.49 18.83 20.01
N SER A 414 -7.68 18.46 20.45
CA SER A 414 -8.20 18.87 21.77
C SER A 414 -7.69 17.99 22.92
N ASN A 415 -7.45 16.69 22.69
CA ASN A 415 -7.15 15.72 23.75
C ASN A 415 -5.78 15.04 23.60
N PHE A 416 -5.09 15.24 22.47
CA PHE A 416 -3.84 14.56 22.13
C PHE A 416 -3.96 13.04 22.24
N ARG A 417 -5.13 12.48 21.90
CA ARG A 417 -5.47 11.07 21.95
C ARG A 417 -6.28 10.69 20.72
N TYR A 418 -6.16 9.45 20.29
CA TYR A 418 -6.95 8.92 19.19
C TYR A 418 -8.35 8.53 19.68
N LEU A 419 -9.36 8.90 18.90
CA LEU A 419 -10.73 8.47 19.12
C LEU A 419 -10.81 6.93 19.10
N ALA A 420 -11.58 6.35 20.01
CA ALA A 420 -11.81 4.91 19.97
C ALA A 420 -12.85 4.56 18.90
N THR A 421 -12.56 3.52 18.13
CA THR A 421 -13.51 2.89 17.21
C THR A 421 -13.88 1.49 17.74
N PRO A 422 -14.86 0.80 17.13
CA PRO A 422 -15.14 -0.60 17.47
C PRO A 422 -13.94 -1.55 17.29
N LEU A 423 -12.88 -1.10 16.61
CA LEU A 423 -11.64 -1.85 16.40
C LEU A 423 -10.64 -1.73 17.55
N CYS A 424 -10.93 -0.89 18.54
CA CYS A 424 -9.99 -0.57 19.59
C CYS A 424 -9.71 -1.75 20.53
N VAL A 425 -8.46 -2.18 20.62
CA VAL A 425 -8.04 -3.24 21.55
C VAL A 425 -7.71 -2.74 22.95
N LYS A 426 -7.59 -1.42 23.14
CA LYS A 426 -7.26 -0.78 24.41
C LYS A 426 -8.21 0.38 24.70
N PRO A 427 -9.50 0.10 24.91
CA PRO A 427 -10.49 1.13 25.15
C PRO A 427 -10.29 1.74 26.55
N TYR A 428 -10.23 3.06 26.60
CA TYR A 428 -10.01 3.83 27.82
C TYR A 428 -11.11 4.87 27.99
N ALA A 429 -11.87 4.74 29.07
CA ALA A 429 -12.89 5.69 29.48
C ALA A 429 -12.23 6.87 30.21
N HIS A 430 -12.00 7.97 29.52
CA HIS A 430 -11.48 9.19 30.09
C HIS A 430 -12.60 10.01 30.74
N LEU A 431 -12.48 10.33 32.03
CA LEU A 431 -13.57 10.94 32.80
C LEU A 431 -13.39 12.45 32.99
N PHE A 432 -12.30 12.87 33.62
CA PHE A 432 -12.03 14.28 33.90
C PHE A 432 -10.55 14.55 34.21
N SER A 433 -10.14 15.81 34.04
CA SER A 433 -8.81 16.30 34.41
C SER A 433 -8.76 16.69 35.89
N ILE A 434 -7.66 16.32 36.55
CA ILE A 434 -7.34 16.74 37.92
C ILE A 434 -6.58 18.07 37.88
N GLY A 435 -5.65 18.24 36.94
CA GLY A 435 -4.75 19.39 36.88
C GLY A 435 -3.43 19.07 36.16
N PRO A 436 -2.40 19.93 36.27
CA PRO A 436 -1.08 19.67 35.68
C PRO A 436 -0.40 18.43 36.29
N SER A 437 0.55 17.83 35.57
CA SER A 437 1.29 16.62 35.99
C SER A 437 1.92 16.73 37.40
N ALA A 438 2.38 17.92 37.78
CA ALA A 438 2.96 18.20 39.09
C ALA A 438 1.93 18.35 40.24
N ALA A 439 0.63 18.35 39.94
CA ALA A 439 -0.41 18.51 40.95
C ALA A 439 -0.46 17.29 41.90
N PRO A 440 -0.77 17.48 43.19
CA PRO A 440 -0.97 16.37 44.11
C PRO A 440 -2.21 15.55 43.69
N ILE A 441 -2.07 14.23 43.66
CA ILE A 441 -3.20 13.33 43.39
C ILE A 441 -4.15 13.34 44.61
N PRO A 442 -5.45 13.65 44.44
CA PRO A 442 -6.42 13.61 45.53
C PRO A 442 -6.50 12.24 46.21
N LYS A 443 -6.80 12.24 47.51
CA LYS A 443 -7.07 11.01 48.26
C LYS A 443 -8.42 10.39 47.89
N GLU A 444 -9.40 11.24 47.59
CA GLU A 444 -10.77 10.86 47.26
C GLU A 444 -11.21 11.49 45.95
N PHE A 445 -12.17 10.85 45.28
CA PHE A 445 -12.72 11.29 44.00
C PHE A 445 -14.26 11.39 44.08
N PRO A 446 -14.82 12.49 44.61
CA PRO A 446 -16.27 12.62 44.83
C PRO A 446 -17.11 12.46 43.55
N ALA A 447 -16.61 12.92 42.40
CA ALA A 447 -17.29 12.75 41.11
C ALA A 447 -17.35 11.28 40.68
N VAL A 448 -16.31 10.48 40.98
CA VAL A 448 -16.30 9.03 40.75
C VAL A 448 -17.30 8.36 41.68
N LYS A 449 -17.25 8.65 42.99
CA LYS A 449 -18.20 8.11 43.97
C LYS A 449 -19.65 8.36 43.54
N LYS A 450 -19.99 9.61 43.26
CA LYS A 450 -21.32 10.03 42.79
C LYS A 450 -21.78 9.26 41.54
N SER A 451 -20.87 8.90 40.64
CA SER A 451 -21.22 8.28 39.36
C SER A 451 -21.40 6.77 39.43
N PHE A 452 -20.66 6.12 40.35
CA PHE A 452 -20.45 4.68 40.32
C PHE A 452 -20.78 3.94 41.63
N GLU A 453 -21.19 4.63 42.69
CA GLU A 453 -21.62 3.99 43.94
C GLU A 453 -22.66 2.89 43.67
N GLY A 454 -22.34 1.66 44.07
CA GLY A 454 -23.18 0.48 43.87
C GLY A 454 -23.19 -0.10 42.45
N LYS A 455 -22.44 0.47 41.50
CA LYS A 455 -22.27 -0.07 40.14
C LYS A 455 -21.01 -0.94 40.07
N LYS A 456 -21.05 -2.00 39.27
CA LYS A 456 -19.90 -2.87 39.02
C LYS A 456 -19.55 -2.89 37.54
N PHE A 457 -18.27 -2.75 37.24
CA PHE A 457 -17.70 -2.89 35.91
C PHE A 457 -16.61 -3.95 35.97
N ASP A 458 -17.03 -5.22 35.92
CA ASP A 458 -16.10 -6.34 36.07
C ASP A 458 -14.99 -6.30 35.00
N GLY A 459 -13.74 -6.43 35.44
CA GLY A 459 -12.56 -6.34 34.57
C GLY A 459 -12.09 -4.91 34.26
N ALA A 460 -12.89 -3.87 34.54
CA ALA A 460 -12.45 -2.49 34.40
C ALA A 460 -11.61 -2.03 35.60
N LYS A 461 -10.59 -1.21 35.34
CA LYS A 461 -9.72 -0.65 36.39
C LYS A 461 -9.73 0.86 36.34
N LEU A 462 -10.17 1.50 37.42
CA LEU A 462 -10.11 2.94 37.56
C LEU A 462 -8.67 3.36 37.89
N VAL A 463 -8.19 4.41 37.23
CA VAL A 463 -6.79 4.85 37.33
C VAL A 463 -6.68 6.36 37.30
N VAL A 464 -5.58 6.86 37.87
CA VAL A 464 -5.04 8.18 37.57
C VAL A 464 -3.92 8.01 36.55
N GLU A 465 -4.09 8.63 35.40
CA GLU A 465 -3.12 8.70 34.31
C GLU A 465 -2.34 10.01 34.37
N ASP A 466 -1.07 9.99 34.01
CA ASP A 466 -0.25 11.17 33.71
C ASP A 466 0.22 11.14 32.26
N ASP A 467 -0.26 12.07 31.43
CA ASP A 467 0.18 12.16 30.02
C ASP A 467 1.48 12.96 29.84
N GLY A 468 2.14 13.33 30.95
CA GLY A 468 3.33 14.17 31.01
C GLY A 468 3.02 15.67 31.09
N ARG A 469 1.76 16.08 30.88
CA ARG A 469 1.31 17.48 30.99
C ARG A 469 0.22 17.63 32.03
N SER A 470 -0.69 16.68 32.12
CA SER A 470 -1.83 16.72 33.01
C SER A 470 -2.16 15.35 33.59
N LEU A 471 -2.73 15.38 34.80
CA LEU A 471 -3.28 14.23 35.48
C LEU A 471 -4.76 14.09 35.14
N PHE A 472 -5.18 12.87 34.85
CA PHE A 472 -6.56 12.55 34.49
C PHE A 472 -7.06 11.35 35.28
N VAL A 473 -8.35 11.35 35.61
CA VAL A 473 -9.04 10.15 36.08
C VAL A 473 -9.69 9.48 34.88
N GLY A 474 -9.49 8.16 34.77
CA GLY A 474 -10.11 7.35 33.75
C GLY A 474 -10.26 5.89 34.17
N ALA A 475 -10.74 5.05 33.26
CA ALA A 475 -10.84 3.62 33.47
C ALA A 475 -10.32 2.85 32.26
N LYS A 476 -9.43 1.87 32.49
CA LYS A 476 -9.12 0.84 31.51
C LYS A 476 -10.31 -0.09 31.42
N ALA A 477 -10.88 -0.27 30.23
CA ALA A 477 -12.01 -1.15 29.99
C ALA A 477 -11.57 -2.41 29.22
N ALA A 478 -12.36 -3.48 29.33
CA ALA A 478 -12.13 -4.74 28.63
C ALA A 478 -12.54 -4.68 27.14
N ASN A 479 -13.54 -3.85 26.80
CA ASN A 479 -14.05 -3.65 25.45
C ASN A 479 -14.67 -2.25 25.31
N ILE A 480 -15.02 -1.90 24.07
CA ILE A 480 -15.54 -0.58 23.74
C ILE A 480 -16.90 -0.32 24.42
N GLU A 481 -17.76 -1.33 24.48
CA GLU A 481 -19.09 -1.23 25.08
C GLU A 481 -19.01 -0.92 26.58
N GLN A 482 -18.05 -1.53 27.28
CA GLN A 482 -17.80 -1.26 28.69
C GLN A 482 -17.27 0.16 28.90
N ALA A 483 -16.34 0.64 28.05
CA ALA A 483 -15.83 2.00 28.15
C ALA A 483 -16.94 3.04 27.91
N GLU A 484 -17.79 2.81 26.91
CA GLU A 484 -18.95 3.66 26.61
C GLU A 484 -19.95 3.67 27.78
N ALA A 485 -20.22 2.52 28.39
CA ALA A 485 -21.09 2.42 29.56
C ALA A 485 -20.55 3.22 30.76
N ILE A 486 -19.24 3.16 31.01
CA ILE A 486 -18.56 3.93 32.07
C ILE A 486 -18.68 5.44 31.78
N VAL A 487 -18.35 5.87 30.57
CA VAL A 487 -18.43 7.28 30.13
C VAL A 487 -19.87 7.80 30.25
N LYS A 488 -20.86 7.03 29.79
CA LYS A 488 -22.28 7.38 29.87
C LYS A 488 -22.73 7.57 31.33
N ALA A 489 -22.44 6.59 32.18
CA ALA A 489 -22.79 6.65 33.60
C ALA A 489 -22.15 7.87 34.31
N PHE A 490 -20.92 8.23 33.94
CA PHE A 490 -20.25 9.42 34.47
C PHE A 490 -20.87 10.72 33.96
N ALA A 491 -21.16 10.80 32.66
CA ALA A 491 -21.77 11.98 32.03
C ALA A 491 -23.14 12.30 32.62
N GLU A 492 -23.98 11.27 32.83
CA GLU A 492 -25.31 11.41 33.44
C GLU A 492 -25.23 12.00 34.85
N ALA A 493 -24.24 11.58 35.65
CA ALA A 493 -24.03 12.11 37.00
C ALA A 493 -23.34 13.49 37.01
N ASN A 494 -22.61 13.86 35.95
CA ASN A 494 -21.78 15.06 35.89
C ASN A 494 -21.97 15.82 34.56
N PRO A 495 -23.14 16.47 34.33
CA PRO A 495 -23.50 17.04 33.03
C PRO A 495 -22.62 18.22 32.57
N LYS A 496 -21.77 18.77 33.44
CA LYS A 496 -20.81 19.83 33.10
C LYS A 496 -19.45 19.29 32.67
N MET A 497 -19.22 17.99 32.79
CA MET A 497 -17.98 17.33 32.38
C MET A 497 -18.19 16.62 31.05
N THR A 498 -17.11 16.45 30.29
CA THR A 498 -17.13 15.89 28.94
C THR A 498 -16.30 14.59 28.88
N PRO A 499 -16.75 13.52 29.58
CA PRO A 499 -16.07 12.24 29.51
C PRO A 499 -16.14 11.67 28.09
N ARG A 500 -15.12 10.91 27.68
CA ARG A 500 -14.98 10.35 26.33
C ARG A 500 -14.24 9.03 26.34
N VAL A 501 -14.41 8.22 25.29
CA VAL A 501 -13.66 6.99 25.10
C VAL A 501 -12.52 7.24 24.11
N PHE A 502 -11.32 6.78 24.46
CA PHE A 502 -10.13 6.83 23.61
C PHE A 502 -9.54 5.45 23.41
N CYS A 503 -8.87 5.25 22.28
CA CYS A 503 -8.03 4.07 22.10
C CYS A 503 -6.62 4.38 22.58
N HIS A 504 -6.30 3.94 23.80
CA HIS A 504 -5.16 4.50 24.52
C HIS A 504 -4.65 3.54 25.60
N GLU A 505 -3.32 3.45 25.72
CA GLU A 505 -2.68 2.81 26.87
C GLU A 505 -2.24 3.90 27.86
N PRO A 506 -2.98 4.09 28.98
CA PRO A 506 -2.66 5.14 29.94
C PRO A 506 -1.34 4.86 30.67
N GLN A 507 -0.55 5.92 30.91
CA GLN A 507 0.58 5.88 31.82
C GLN A 507 0.07 6.00 33.26
N VAL A 508 -0.22 4.85 33.88
CA VAL A 508 -0.84 4.78 35.21
C VAL A 508 0.12 5.29 36.29
N LYS A 509 -0.30 6.30 37.05
CA LYS A 509 0.38 6.77 38.26
C LYS A 509 -0.19 6.16 39.54
N LYS A 510 -1.49 5.89 39.55
CA LYS A 510 -2.19 5.38 40.73
C LYS A 510 -3.42 4.58 40.31
N ASP A 511 -3.60 3.40 40.89
CA ASP A 511 -4.87 2.68 40.82
C ASP A 511 -5.88 3.32 41.78
N VAL A 512 -7.14 3.36 41.37
CA VAL A 512 -8.25 3.92 42.16
C VAL A 512 -9.29 2.82 42.36
N ASP A 513 -9.72 2.64 43.61
CA ASP A 513 -10.75 1.67 43.93
C ASP A 513 -12.11 2.14 43.39
N TRP A 514 -12.91 1.20 42.89
CA TRP A 514 -14.30 1.47 42.56
C TRP A 514 -15.10 1.69 43.86
N PRO A 515 -15.97 2.72 43.91
CA PRO A 515 -16.72 3.12 45.10
C PRO A 515 -17.92 2.23 45.45
#